data_AF-A0A3A0AJD3-F1
#
_entry.id   AF-A0A3A0AJD3-F1
#
_cell.length_a   1.000
_cell.length_b   1.000
_cell.length_c   1.000
_cell.angle_alpha   90.00
_cell.angle_beta   90.00
_cell.angle_gamma   90.00
#
_symmetry.space_group_name_H-M   'P 1'
#
loop_
_entity.id
_entity.type
_entity.pdbx_description
1 polymer ?
#
loop_
_entity_poly.entity_id
_entity_poly.type
_entity_poly.pdbx_seq_one_letter_code
_entity_poly.pdbx_strand_id
1 'polypeptide(L)'
;MAILTLKSDEARIRMRDILDEAVAGREVLIQRYDKPVAVVVPYELWKALKIAEAYTEAKQILAKIKRGESTWADSDEVMRAVLVRRDERLEQVIERLLLDYPSILEAEMDMDASVADATSDTASALAAVERLTMLFADVHLSDLDAHLSDPLLALENANLDLLPQ
;
A
#
# COMPACT_ATOMS: atom_id res chain seq x y z
N MET A 1 15.64 -11.12 -16.97
CA MET A 1 15.28 -11.92 -15.77
C MET A 1 14.32 -13.03 -16.17
N ALA A 2 14.28 -14.14 -15.44
CA ALA A 2 13.36 -15.24 -15.72
C ALA A 2 12.12 -15.10 -14.82
N ILE A 3 10.96 -14.81 -15.42
CA ILE A 3 9.68 -14.77 -14.72
C ILE A 3 9.16 -16.22 -14.66
N LEU A 4 8.92 -16.72 -13.45
CA LEU A 4 8.37 -18.05 -13.26
C LEU A 4 6.84 -17.97 -13.31
N THR A 5 6.25 -18.45 -14.40
CA THR A 5 4.79 -18.50 -14.55
C THR A 5 4.24 -19.84 -14.06
N LEU A 6 3.32 -19.81 -13.10
CA LEU A 6 2.69 -21.00 -12.53
C LEU A 6 1.17 -20.92 -12.60
N LYS A 7 0.52 -22.07 -12.79
CA LYS A 7 -0.94 -22.17 -12.67
C LYS A 7 -1.36 -22.16 -11.20
N SER A 8 -2.54 -21.62 -10.90
CA SER A 8 -3.08 -21.51 -9.54
C SER A 8 -3.13 -22.85 -8.79
N ASP A 9 -3.37 -23.97 -9.48
CA ASP A 9 -3.40 -25.29 -8.86
C ASP A 9 -2.00 -25.78 -8.47
N GLU A 10 -1.00 -25.52 -9.31
CA GLU A 10 0.40 -25.83 -9.02
C GLU A 10 0.94 -24.96 -7.90
N ALA A 11 0.56 -23.67 -7.91
CA ALA A 11 0.97 -22.71 -6.90
C ALA A 11 0.48 -23.09 -5.49
N ARG A 12 -0.71 -23.68 -5.39
CA ARG A 12 -1.23 -24.17 -4.11
C ARG A 12 -0.43 -25.34 -3.54
N ILE A 13 0.09 -26.21 -4.40
CA ILE A 13 0.86 -27.38 -3.98
C ILE A 13 2.30 -26.99 -3.64
N ARG A 14 2.90 -26.05 -4.40
CA ARG A 14 4.30 -25.65 -4.30
C ARG A 14 4.49 -24.28 -3.63
N MET A 15 3.60 -23.92 -2.71
CA MET A 15 3.64 -22.60 -2.06
C MET A 15 5.00 -22.31 -1.39
N ARG A 16 5.62 -23.33 -0.77
CA ARG A 16 6.94 -23.18 -0.15
C ARG A 16 8.01 -22.82 -1.19
N ASP A 17 8.09 -23.59 -2.27
CA ASP A 17 9.06 -23.36 -3.33
C ASP A 17 8.89 -21.96 -3.94
N ILE A 18 7.64 -21.51 -4.13
CA ILE A 18 7.35 -20.15 -4.63
C ILE A 18 7.93 -19.06 -3.72
N LEU A 19 7.81 -19.23 -2.40
CA LEU A 19 8.33 -18.26 -1.45
C LEU A 19 9.85 -18.26 -1.45
N ASP A 20 10.49 -19.44 -1.51
CA ASP A 20 11.94 -19.54 -1.60
C ASP A 20 12.46 -18.89 -2.90
N GLU A 21 11.72 -19.05 -4.00
CA GLU A 21 12.03 -18.41 -5.28
C GLU A 21 11.85 -16.89 -5.24
N ALA A 22 10.78 -16.41 -4.62
CA ALA A 22 10.56 -14.98 -4.41
C ALA A 22 11.69 -14.38 -3.57
N VAL A 23 12.08 -15.02 -2.47
CA VAL A 23 13.20 -14.58 -1.61
C VAL A 23 14.53 -14.60 -2.36
N ALA A 24 14.74 -15.55 -3.26
CA ALA A 24 15.91 -15.58 -4.16
C ALA A 24 15.90 -14.45 -5.21
N GLY A 25 14.87 -13.60 -5.22
CA GLY A 25 14.73 -12.46 -6.13
C GLY A 25 14.13 -12.83 -7.48
N ARG A 26 13.50 -14.01 -7.61
CA ARG A 26 12.78 -14.39 -8.82
C ARG A 26 11.30 -14.02 -8.70
N GLU A 27 10.79 -13.30 -9.69
CA GLU A 27 9.38 -12.95 -9.75
C GLU A 27 8.55 -14.16 -10.16
N VAL A 28 7.54 -14.47 -9.35
CA VAL A 28 6.62 -15.59 -9.62
C VAL A 28 5.25 -15.02 -9.97
N LEU A 29 4.79 -15.33 -11.19
CA LEU A 29 3.50 -14.91 -11.70
C LEU A 29 2.51 -16.08 -11.62
N ILE A 30 1.42 -15.89 -10.89
CA ILE A 30 0.37 -16.88 -10.70
C ILE A 30 -0.77 -16.59 -11.67
N GLN A 31 -1.11 -17.58 -12.49
CA GLN A 31 -2.20 -17.49 -13.46
C GLN A 31 -3.39 -18.37 -13.10
N ARG A 32 -4.57 -17.91 -13.47
CA ARG A 32 -5.81 -18.70 -13.42
C ARG A 32 -6.56 -18.54 -14.74
N TYR A 33 -6.90 -19.67 -15.38
CA TYR A 33 -7.54 -19.67 -16.71
C TYR A 33 -6.77 -18.82 -17.73
N ASP A 34 -5.43 -18.99 -17.77
CA ASP A 34 -4.51 -18.28 -18.66
C ASP A 34 -4.50 -16.74 -18.50
N LYS A 35 -5.05 -16.23 -17.39
CA LYS A 35 -4.97 -14.82 -17.00
C LYS A 35 -4.04 -14.63 -15.81
N PRO A 36 -3.17 -13.60 -15.81
CA PRO A 36 -2.38 -13.24 -14.63
C PRO A 36 -3.32 -12.78 -13.53
N VAL A 37 -3.20 -13.35 -12.33
CA VAL A 37 -4.05 -13.02 -11.17
C VAL A 37 -3.24 -12.41 -10.04
N ALA A 38 -2.03 -12.91 -9.81
CA ALA A 38 -1.18 -12.41 -8.72
C ALA A 38 0.30 -12.50 -9.10
N VAL A 39 1.10 -11.62 -8.52
CA VAL A 39 2.55 -11.64 -8.59
C VAL A 39 3.07 -11.73 -7.16
N VAL A 40 4.00 -12.65 -6.92
CA VAL A 40 4.66 -12.82 -5.62
C VAL A 40 6.01 -12.13 -5.69
N VAL A 41 6.23 -11.20 -4.77
CA VAL A 41 7.45 -10.42 -4.61
C VAL A 41 7.93 -10.44 -3.16
N PRO A 42 9.23 -10.25 -2.89
CA PRO A 42 9.75 -10.01 -1.55
C PRO A 42 9.02 -8.89 -0.82
N TYR A 43 8.85 -9.04 0.49
CA TYR A 43 8.19 -8.04 1.33
C TYR A 43 8.90 -6.68 1.31
N GLU A 44 10.24 -6.66 1.36
CA GLU A 44 11.03 -5.42 1.33
C GLU A 44 10.82 -4.65 0.02
N LEU A 45 10.73 -5.37 -1.09
CA LEU A 45 10.47 -4.81 -2.41
C LEU A 45 9.05 -4.25 -2.50
N TRP A 46 8.05 -5.01 -2.04
CA TRP A 46 6.67 -4.53 -1.95
C TRP A 46 6.56 -3.26 -1.11
N LYS A 47 7.25 -3.22 0.04
CA LYS A 47 7.28 -2.04 0.91
C LYS A 47 7.90 -0.84 0.21
N ALA A 48 9.00 -1.02 -0.51
CA ALA A 48 9.64 0.04 -1.28
C ALA A 48 8.72 0.58 -2.39
N LEU A 49 8.02 -0.29 -3.11
CA LEU A 49 7.05 0.12 -4.13
C LEU A 49 5.89 0.90 -3.54
N LYS A 50 5.34 0.46 -2.40
CA LYS A 50 4.26 1.19 -1.73
C LYS A 50 4.68 2.57 -1.26
N ILE A 51 5.92 2.71 -0.78
CA ILE A 51 6.47 4.02 -0.41
C ILE A 51 6.69 4.88 -1.65
N ALA A 52 7.17 4.30 -2.75
CA ALA A 52 7.40 5.00 -4.01
C ALA A 52 6.08 5.49 -4.64
N GLU A 53 5.03 4.67 -4.67
CA GLU A 53 3.67 5.07 -5.08
C GLU A 53 3.14 6.23 -4.22
N ALA A 54 3.24 6.12 -2.89
CA ALA A 54 2.82 7.19 -1.98
C ALA A 54 3.60 8.49 -2.23
N TYR A 55 4.88 8.38 -2.59
CA TYR A 55 5.73 9.51 -2.93
C TYR A 55 5.32 10.17 -4.26
N THR A 56 5.01 9.40 -5.30
CA THR A 56 4.57 9.96 -6.59
C THR A 56 3.21 10.63 -6.46
N GLU A 57 2.28 10.04 -5.72
CA GLU A 57 0.99 10.64 -5.38
C GLU A 57 1.17 11.95 -4.62
N ALA A 58 2.00 11.96 -3.56
CA ALA A 58 2.31 13.16 -2.79
C ALA A 58 2.90 14.27 -3.67
N LYS A 59 3.79 13.94 -4.61
CA LYS A 59 4.39 14.89 -5.54
C LYS A 59 3.38 15.46 -6.53
N GLN A 60 2.43 14.63 -7.00
CA GLN A 60 1.33 15.09 -7.85
C GLN A 60 0.38 16.03 -7.10
N ILE A 61 0.05 15.71 -5.84
CA ILE A 61 -0.76 16.58 -4.97
C ILE A 61 -0.05 17.92 -4.75
N LEU A 62 1.24 17.90 -4.41
CA LEU A 62 2.04 19.13 -4.26
C LEU A 62 2.11 19.94 -5.55
N ALA A 63 2.19 19.28 -6.71
CA ALA A 63 2.16 19.95 -8.01
C ALA A 63 0.80 20.61 -8.28
N LYS A 64 -0.32 19.97 -7.91
CA LYS A 64 -1.68 20.53 -8.02
C LYS A 64 -1.88 21.72 -7.08
N ILE A 65 -1.41 21.62 -5.83
CA ILE A 65 -1.41 22.74 -4.86
C ILE A 65 -0.61 23.92 -5.43
N LYS A 66 0.59 23.67 -5.96
CA LYS A 66 1.44 24.71 -6.56
C LYS A 66 0.80 25.34 -7.79
N ARG A 67 -0.03 24.59 -8.53
CA ARG A 67 -0.80 25.08 -9.69
C ARG A 67 -2.04 25.89 -9.28
N GLY A 68 -2.41 25.90 -8.00
CA GLY A 68 -3.59 26.59 -7.48
C GLY A 68 -4.91 25.88 -7.78
N GLU A 69 -4.87 24.61 -8.21
CA GLU A 69 -6.05 23.83 -8.62
C GLU A 69 -6.75 23.12 -7.45
N SER A 70 -6.10 22.96 -6.29
CA SER A 70 -6.71 22.31 -5.12
C SER A 70 -7.02 23.31 -4.01
N THR A 71 -8.30 23.44 -3.70
CA THR A 71 -8.80 24.04 -2.46
C THR A 71 -8.38 23.15 -1.29
N TRP A 72 -8.00 23.76 -0.17
CA TRP A 72 -7.49 23.19 1.09
C TRP A 72 -8.43 22.20 1.83
N ALA A 73 -9.20 21.39 1.11
CA ALA A 73 -10.30 20.62 1.68
C ALA A 73 -9.90 19.25 2.24
N ASP A 74 -8.74 18.69 1.89
CA ASP A 74 -8.33 17.39 2.43
C ASP A 74 -7.02 17.50 3.23
N SER A 75 -7.19 17.81 4.51
CA SER A 75 -6.09 17.96 5.49
C SER A 75 -5.25 16.67 5.60
N ASP A 76 -5.84 15.51 5.34
CA ASP A 76 -5.16 14.22 5.39
C ASP A 76 -4.22 14.01 4.19
N GLU A 77 -4.61 14.45 2.99
CA GLU A 77 -3.75 14.39 1.80
C GLU A 77 -2.51 15.29 1.95
N VAL A 78 -2.69 16.47 2.54
CA VAL A 78 -1.58 17.41 2.81
C VAL A 78 -0.65 16.87 3.90
N MET A 79 -1.20 16.26 4.96
CA MET A 79 -0.40 15.60 6.02
C MET A 79 0.44 14.44 5.46
N ARG A 80 -0.12 13.59 4.59
CA ARG A 80 0.65 12.53 3.92
C ARG A 80 1.78 13.11 3.09
N ALA A 81 1.53 14.15 2.31
CA ALA A 81 2.56 14.79 1.49
C ALA A 81 3.68 15.46 2.31
N VAL A 82 3.36 16.03 3.48
CA VAL A 82 4.33 16.66 4.38
C VAL A 82 5.17 15.63 5.12
N LEU A 83 4.58 14.51 5.53
CA LEU A 83 5.30 13.41 6.19
C LEU A 83 6.34 12.78 5.25
N VAL A 84 5.98 12.58 3.98
CA VAL A 84 6.90 12.07 2.95
C VAL A 84 8.08 13.03 2.71
N ARG A 85 7.84 14.34 2.75
CA ARG A 85 8.89 15.36 2.58
C ARG A 85 9.97 15.33 3.68
N ARG A 86 9.69 14.73 4.83
CA ARG A 86 10.60 14.74 5.99
C ARG A 86 11.67 13.65 5.92
N ASP A 87 11.54 12.68 5.03
CA ASP A 87 12.47 11.55 4.89
C ASP A 87 13.19 11.57 3.53
N GLU A 88 14.12 12.51 3.33
CA GLU A 88 15.07 12.52 2.20
C GLU A 88 15.93 11.24 2.12
N ARG A 89 15.98 10.46 3.20
CA ARG A 89 16.64 9.14 3.23
C ARG A 89 15.87 8.06 2.47
N LEU A 90 14.55 8.21 2.30
CA LEU A 90 13.73 7.20 1.59
C LEU A 90 14.04 7.19 0.10
N GLU A 91 14.34 8.33 -0.51
CA GLU A 91 14.73 8.39 -1.92
C GLU A 91 15.99 7.56 -2.20
N GLN A 92 17.01 7.66 -1.33
CA GLN A 92 18.24 6.87 -1.46
C GLN A 92 18.02 5.38 -1.23
N VAL A 93 17.11 5.01 -0.33
CA VAL A 93 16.74 3.61 -0.07
C VAL A 93 15.93 3.03 -1.23
N ILE A 94 14.99 3.79 -1.77
CA ILE A 94 14.19 3.43 -2.95
C ILE A 94 15.09 3.30 -4.18
N GLU A 95 15.99 4.26 -4.42
CA GLU A 95 16.91 4.25 -5.56
C GLU A 95 17.87 3.06 -5.48
N ARG A 96 18.38 2.74 -4.29
CA ARG A 96 19.19 1.53 -4.06
C ARG A 96 18.39 0.24 -4.28
N LEU A 97 17.15 0.16 -3.80
CA LEU A 97 16.30 -1.02 -4.00
C LEU A 97 15.85 -1.16 -5.46
N LEU A 98 15.58 -0.08 -6.18
CA LEU A 98 15.27 -0.09 -7.61
C LEU A 98 16.48 -0.49 -8.46
N LEU A 99 17.69 -0.10 -8.05
CA LEU A 99 18.94 -0.55 -8.69
C LEU A 99 19.19 -2.05 -8.52
N ASP A 100 18.80 -2.62 -7.37
CA ASP A 100 18.92 -4.06 -7.10
C ASP A 100 17.83 -4.88 -7.82
N TYR A 101 16.71 -4.26 -8.24
CA TYR A 101 15.58 -4.90 -8.93
C TYR A 101 15.09 -4.10 -10.17
N PRO A 102 15.88 -4.08 -11.27
CA PRO A 102 15.58 -3.27 -12.45
C PRO A 102 14.34 -3.69 -13.26
N SER A 103 13.74 -4.85 -12.99
CA SER A 103 12.60 -5.40 -13.73
C SER A 103 11.28 -4.66 -13.53
N ILE A 104 11.14 -3.87 -12.46
CA ILE A 104 9.85 -3.24 -12.12
C ILE A 104 9.58 -2.00 -12.99
N LEU A 105 10.62 -1.32 -13.46
CA LEU A 105 10.50 -0.10 -14.28
C LEU A 105 10.02 -0.37 -15.71
N GLU A 106 10.18 -1.58 -16.23
CA GLU A 106 9.77 -1.92 -17.60
C GLU A 106 8.29 -2.34 -17.71
N ALA A 107 7.62 -2.63 -16.58
CA ALA A 107 6.22 -3.09 -16.58
C ALA A 107 5.17 -1.96 -16.57
N GLU A 108 5.58 -0.70 -16.34
CA GLU A 108 4.64 0.44 -16.27
C GLU A 108 4.41 1.17 -17.60
N MET A 109 5.10 0.81 -18.69
CA MET A 109 4.99 1.55 -19.96
C MET A 109 3.87 1.07 -20.92
N ASP A 110 3.13 -0.01 -20.60
CA ASP A 110 2.09 -0.56 -21.47
C ASP A 110 0.64 -0.44 -20.93
N MET A 111 0.42 0.22 -19.79
CA MET A 111 -0.92 0.37 -19.18
C MET A 111 -1.70 1.64 -19.57
N ASP A 112 -1.28 2.36 -20.62
CA ASP A 112 -1.86 3.67 -20.97
C ASP A 112 -3.08 3.60 -21.93
N ALA A 113 -3.81 2.48 -21.98
CA ALA A 113 -4.89 2.28 -22.97
C ALA A 113 -6.27 1.85 -22.45
N SER A 114 -6.56 1.84 -21.15
CA SER A 114 -7.92 1.52 -20.68
C SER A 114 -8.37 2.23 -19.41
N VAL A 115 -8.56 3.56 -19.49
CA VAL A 115 -9.29 4.32 -18.46
C VAL A 115 -10.56 4.92 -19.08
N ALA A 116 -11.49 4.06 -19.50
CA ALA A 116 -12.77 4.51 -20.06
C ALA A 116 -14.02 3.95 -19.37
N ASP A 117 -13.92 3.11 -18.32
CA ASP A 117 -15.12 2.44 -17.77
C ASP A 117 -15.25 2.41 -16.23
N ALA A 118 -14.46 3.21 -15.50
CA ALA A 118 -14.41 3.16 -14.03
C ALA A 118 -15.52 3.94 -13.29
N THR A 119 -16.49 4.55 -13.99
CA THR A 119 -17.55 5.35 -13.35
C THR A 119 -18.71 4.54 -12.80
N SER A 120 -18.84 3.26 -13.18
CA SER A 120 -19.88 2.35 -12.68
C SER A 120 -19.57 1.80 -11.28
N ASP A 121 -18.29 1.54 -10.98
CA ASP A 121 -17.90 0.84 -9.75
C ASP A 121 -17.76 1.77 -8.54
N THR A 122 -17.53 3.06 -8.75
CA THR A 122 -17.43 4.05 -7.67
C THR A 122 -18.76 4.26 -6.95
N ALA A 123 -19.88 4.25 -7.67
CA ALA A 123 -21.22 4.36 -7.08
C ALA A 123 -21.59 3.11 -6.23
N SER A 124 -21.21 1.93 -6.71
CA SER A 124 -21.41 0.67 -5.97
C SER A 124 -20.55 0.61 -4.70
N ALA A 125 -19.29 1.05 -4.80
CA ALA A 125 -18.39 1.14 -3.65
C ALA A 125 -18.91 2.13 -2.59
N LEU A 126 -19.42 3.30 -3.01
CA LEU A 126 -20.01 4.29 -2.10
C LEU A 126 -21.25 3.76 -1.38
N ALA A 127 -22.13 3.06 -2.10
CA ALA A 127 -23.32 2.43 -1.51
C ALA A 127 -22.95 1.30 -0.52
N ALA A 128 -21.85 0.58 -0.76
CA ALA A 128 -21.37 -0.45 0.17
C ALA A 128 -20.82 0.16 1.47
N VAL A 129 -20.08 1.27 1.37
CA VAL A 129 -19.58 2.01 2.54
C VAL A 129 -20.73 2.56 3.36
N GLU A 130 -21.75 3.16 2.72
CA GLU A 130 -22.91 3.70 3.44
C GLU A 130 -23.68 2.62 4.23
N ARG A 131 -23.83 1.42 3.65
CA ARG A 131 -24.44 0.27 4.35
C ARG A 131 -23.63 -0.21 5.53
N LEU A 132 -22.30 -0.25 5.40
CA LEU A 132 -21.41 -0.61 6.51
C LEU A 132 -21.51 0.40 7.65
N THR A 133 -21.48 1.70 7.33
CA THR A 133 -21.58 2.77 8.33
C THR A 133 -22.92 2.71 9.08
N MET A 134 -24.03 2.43 8.39
CA MET A 134 -25.33 2.21 9.06
C MET A 134 -25.32 0.97 9.98
N LEU A 135 -24.64 -0.10 9.59
CA LEU A 135 -24.56 -1.33 10.38
C LEU A 135 -23.83 -1.14 11.71
N PHE A 136 -22.89 -0.20 11.76
CA PHE A 136 -22.11 0.11 12.96
C PHE A 136 -22.60 1.37 13.71
N ALA A 137 -23.61 2.08 13.19
CA ALA A 137 -24.10 3.32 13.80
C ALA A 137 -24.69 3.13 15.21
N ASP A 138 -25.27 1.96 15.48
CA ASP A 138 -25.86 1.61 16.79
C ASP A 138 -24.92 0.75 17.67
N VAL A 139 -23.68 0.50 17.24
CA VAL A 139 -22.70 -0.24 18.02
C VAL A 139 -22.03 0.72 19.01
N HIS A 140 -22.67 0.87 20.17
CA HIS A 140 -22.03 1.48 21.33
C HIS A 140 -21.01 0.51 21.93
N LEU A 141 -19.73 0.73 21.68
CA LEU A 141 -18.64 0.05 22.39
C LEU A 141 -18.53 0.63 23.80
N SER A 142 -19.45 0.24 24.69
CA SER A 142 -19.45 0.66 26.10
C SER A 142 -18.16 0.30 26.84
N ASP A 143 -17.42 -0.71 26.34
CA ASP A 143 -16.16 -1.17 26.92
C ASP A 143 -14.93 -0.41 26.40
N LEU A 144 -15.03 0.36 25.30
CA LEU A 144 -13.87 1.06 24.75
C LEU A 144 -13.47 2.26 25.61
N ASP A 145 -14.44 3.02 26.11
CA ASP A 145 -14.18 4.14 27.02
C ASP A 145 -13.60 3.64 28.35
N ALA A 146 -14.05 2.49 28.85
CA ALA A 146 -13.47 1.88 30.06
C ALA A 146 -12.01 1.45 29.85
N HIS A 147 -11.68 0.90 28.68
CA HIS A 147 -10.31 0.50 28.33
C HIS A 147 -9.38 1.69 28.02
N LEU A 148 -9.90 2.76 27.42
CA LEU A 148 -9.15 4.00 27.19
C LEU A 148 -8.93 4.81 28.48
N SER A 149 -9.79 4.60 29.49
CA SER A 149 -9.66 5.23 30.81
C SER A 149 -8.67 4.54 31.73
N ASP A 150 -8.14 3.37 31.38
CA ASP A 150 -7.20 2.64 32.23
C ASP A 150 -5.78 3.21 32.11
N PRO A 151 -5.29 3.95 33.13
CA PRO A 151 -3.97 4.58 33.07
C PRO A 151 -2.83 3.55 33.01
N LEU A 152 -3.05 2.28 33.37
CA LEU A 152 -2.03 1.24 33.26
C LEU A 152 -1.82 0.79 31.81
N LEU A 153 -2.88 0.73 31.00
CA LEU A 153 -2.82 0.42 29.57
C LEU A 153 -2.15 1.55 28.76
N ALA A 154 -2.32 2.80 29.21
CA ALA A 154 -1.61 3.94 28.63
C ALA A 154 -0.09 3.89 28.91
N LEU A 155 0.32 3.35 30.06
CA LEU A 155 1.75 3.18 30.41
C LEU A 155 2.40 2.01 29.67
N GLU A 156 1.66 0.94 29.40
CA GLU A 156 2.18 -0.21 28.64
C GLU A 156 2.43 0.14 27.16
N ASN A 157 1.64 1.04 26.59
CA ASN A 157 1.85 1.55 25.23
C ASN A 157 2.80 2.77 25.16
N ALA A 158 3.05 3.43 26.29
CA ALA A 158 4.08 4.45 26.37
C ALA A 158 5.45 3.77 26.36
N ASN A 159 6.09 3.77 25.19
CA ASN A 159 7.40 3.18 24.97
C ASN A 159 8.44 3.77 25.96
N LEU A 160 8.67 3.07 27.08
CA LEU A 160 9.47 3.51 28.23
C LEU A 160 10.96 3.73 27.88
N ASP A 161 11.40 3.27 26.71
CA ASP A 161 12.75 3.44 26.18
C ASP A 161 13.10 4.89 25.77
N LEU A 162 12.13 5.82 25.79
CA LEU A 162 12.35 7.24 25.46
C LEU A 162 12.53 8.16 26.68
N LEU A 163 12.59 7.62 27.91
CA LEU A 163 12.87 8.45 29.08
C LEU A 163 14.40 8.69 29.22
N PRO A 164 14.85 9.95 29.30
CA PRO A 164 16.26 10.24 29.60
C PRO A 164 16.58 9.78 31.02
N GLN A 165 17.68 9.03 31.16
CA GLN A 165 18.24 8.61 32.46
C GLN A 165 18.76 9.79 33.27
#